data_AF-A0A089JYX2-F1
#
_entry.id   AF-A0A089JYX2-F1
#
_cell.length_a   1.000
_cell.length_b   1.000
_cell.length_c   1.000
_cell.angle_alpha   90.00
_cell.angle_beta   90.00
_cell.angle_gamma   90.00
#
_symmetry.space_group_name_H-M   'P 1'
#
loop_
_entity.id
_entity.type
_entity.pdbx_description
1 polymer ?
#
loop_
_entity_poly.entity_id
_entity_poly.type
_entity_poly.pdbx_seq_one_letter_code
_entity_poly.pdbx_strand_id
1 'polypeptide(L)'
;MKFQWSLILGLFFALLTAVFAVMNVDTVPVNFGFDFVSIPLILVILGCALIGGVVVGSYGIFRQYKLQKQIKSLNAELTKLRDAGNAMDSMSVPNDVLSSEGSAQV
;
A
#
# COMPACT_ATOMS: atom_id res chain seq x y z
N MET A 1 -4.90 10.02 -9.70
CA MET A 1 -4.57 9.80 -11.13
C MET A 1 -3.56 8.67 -11.39
N LYS A 2 -2.70 8.28 -10.42
CA LYS A 2 -1.64 7.26 -10.59
C LYS A 2 -2.16 5.85 -10.94
N PHE A 3 -3.31 5.44 -10.40
CA PHE A 3 -3.86 4.10 -10.65
C PHE A 3 -4.37 3.94 -12.09
N GLN A 4 -4.94 4.98 -12.68
CA GLN A 4 -5.37 4.98 -14.08
C GLN A 4 -4.18 4.83 -15.03
N TRP A 5 -3.05 5.49 -14.72
CA TRP A 5 -1.81 5.32 -15.47
C TRP A 5 -1.22 3.91 -15.34
N SER A 6 -1.28 3.30 -14.16
CA SER A 6 -0.85 1.89 -14.01
C SER A 6 -1.72 0.94 -14.82
N LEU A 7 -3.02 1.21 -14.92
CA LEU A 7 -3.97 0.38 -15.67
C LEU A 7 -3.76 0.52 -17.18
N ILE A 8 -3.54 1.74 -17.68
CA ILE A 8 -3.21 1.97 -19.10
C ILE A 8 -1.90 1.28 -19.49
N LEU A 9 -0.87 1.35 -18.62
CA LEU A 9 0.43 0.74 -18.87
C LEU A 9 0.34 -0.79 -18.82
N GLY A 10 -0.44 -1.33 -17.88
CA GLY A 10 -0.71 -2.76 -17.79
C GLY A 10 -1.46 -3.29 -19.01
N LEU A 11 -2.47 -2.55 -19.51
CA LEU A 11 -3.20 -2.91 -20.73
C LEU A 11 -2.29 -2.88 -21.97
N PHE A 12 -1.45 -1.85 -22.08
CA PHE A 12 -0.45 -1.77 -23.15
C PHE A 12 0.51 -2.97 -23.12
N PHE A 13 1.00 -3.34 -21.93
CA PHE A 13 1.87 -4.50 -21.76
C PHE A 13 1.17 -5.82 -22.08
N ALA A 14 -0.11 -5.96 -21.71
CA ALA A 14 -0.93 -7.13 -22.04
C ALA A 14 -1.12 -7.27 -23.55
N LEU A 15 -1.39 -6.17 -24.27
CA LEU A 15 -1.48 -6.17 -25.72
C LEU A 15 -0.15 -6.55 -26.37
N LEU A 16 0.96 -5.97 -25.90
CA LEU A 16 2.30 -6.32 -26.38
C LEU A 16 2.60 -7.81 -26.18
N THR A 17 2.26 -8.34 -25.00
CA THR A 17 2.45 -9.76 -24.67
C THR A 17 1.58 -10.66 -25.54
N ALA A 18 0.35 -10.25 -25.86
CA ALA A 18 -0.53 -11.00 -26.76
C ALA A 18 0.03 -11.06 -28.19
N VAL A 19 0.61 -9.96 -28.70
CA VAL A 19 1.30 -9.95 -29.99
C VAL A 19 2.50 -10.91 -29.98
N PHE A 20 3.32 -10.85 -28.92
CA PHE A 20 4.43 -11.79 -28.75
C PHE A 20 3.97 -13.25 -28.70
N ALA A 21 2.83 -13.53 -28.07
CA ALA A 21 2.27 -14.87 -27.97
C ALA A 21 1.88 -15.45 -29.33
N VAL A 22 1.30 -14.64 -30.21
CA VAL A 22 0.94 -15.07 -31.57
C VAL A 22 2.20 -15.26 -32.43
N MET A 23 3.16 -14.35 -32.34
CA MET A 23 4.36 -14.37 -33.18
C MET A 23 5.40 -15.42 -32.78
N ASN A 24 5.45 -15.81 -31.49
CA ASN A 24 6.47 -16.71 -30.94
C ASN A 24 5.83 -17.94 -30.28
N VAL A 25 4.81 -18.51 -30.92
CA VAL A 25 4.22 -19.80 -30.54
C VAL A 25 5.10 -21.00 -30.94
N ASP A 26 6.24 -20.72 -31.57
CA ASP A 26 7.22 -21.73 -31.94
C ASP A 26 7.68 -22.53 -30.72
N THR A 27 7.70 -23.84 -30.93
CA THR A 27 8.02 -24.79 -29.88
C THR A 27 9.53 -24.91 -29.76
N VAL A 28 10.05 -24.64 -28.57
CA VAL A 28 11.48 -24.73 -28.27
C VAL A 28 11.69 -25.83 -27.22
N PRO A 29 12.68 -26.72 -27.39
CA PRO A 29 13.00 -27.71 -26.38
C PRO A 29 13.60 -27.01 -25.15
N VAL A 30 12.96 -27.15 -24.00
CA VAL A 30 13.41 -26.58 -22.73
C VAL A 30 13.93 -27.71 -21.83
N ASN A 31 15.15 -27.53 -21.32
CA ASN A 31 15.73 -28.44 -20.34
C ASN A 31 15.32 -28.02 -18.93
N PHE A 32 14.50 -28.84 -18.26
CA PHE A 32 14.08 -28.61 -16.88
C PHE A 32 14.99 -29.26 -15.83
N GLY A 33 16.16 -29.76 -16.24
CA GLY A 33 17.14 -30.47 -15.41
C GLY A 33 16.89 -31.98 -15.33
N PHE A 34 15.66 -32.43 -15.55
CA PHE A 34 15.27 -33.84 -15.48
C PHE A 34 14.80 -34.42 -16.82
N ASP A 35 14.22 -33.57 -17.68
CA ASP A 35 13.77 -33.97 -19.01
C ASP A 35 13.72 -32.75 -19.95
N PHE A 36 13.72 -33.02 -21.26
CA PHE A 36 13.53 -32.03 -22.30
C PHE A 36 12.08 -32.02 -22.75
N VAL A 37 11.39 -30.92 -22.48
CA VAL A 37 10.00 -30.75 -22.89
C VAL A 37 9.92 -29.67 -23.97
N SER A 38 9.34 -30.04 -25.10
CA SER A 38 9.07 -29.12 -26.21
C SER A 38 7.77 -28.36 -25.92
N ILE A 39 7.91 -27.08 -25.55
CA ILE A 39 6.79 -26.18 -25.26
C ILE A 39 7.00 -24.84 -25.99
N PRO A 40 5.91 -24.14 -26.35
CA PRO A 40 6.00 -22.80 -26.91
C PRO A 40 6.81 -21.84 -26.01
N LEU A 41 7.73 -21.07 -26.61
CA LEU A 41 8.60 -20.15 -25.87
C LEU A 41 7.81 -19.14 -25.02
N ILE A 42 6.67 -18.67 -25.55
CA ILE A 42 5.81 -17.74 -24.82
C ILE A 42 5.29 -18.30 -23.49
N LEU A 43 4.99 -19.60 -23.39
CA LEU A 43 4.50 -20.19 -22.14
C LEU A 43 5.56 -20.11 -21.05
N VAL A 44 6.84 -20.26 -21.42
CA VAL A 44 7.97 -20.10 -20.51
C VAL A 44 8.07 -18.65 -20.03
N ILE A 45 8.01 -17.69 -20.95
CA ILE A 45 8.08 -16.25 -20.63
C ILE A 45 6.91 -15.84 -19.74
N LEU A 46 5.69 -16.24 -20.08
CA LEU A 46 4.49 -15.97 -19.30
C LEU A 46 4.57 -16.61 -17.91
N GLY A 47 5.05 -17.86 -17.82
CA GLY A 47 5.25 -18.53 -16.54
C GLY A 47 6.23 -17.78 -15.63
N CYS A 48 7.40 -17.41 -16.16
CA CYS A 48 8.39 -16.62 -15.43
C CYS A 48 7.85 -15.24 -15.02
N ALA A 49 7.17 -14.54 -15.93
CA ALA A 49 6.57 -13.23 -15.66
C ALA A 49 5.47 -13.32 -14.59
N LEU A 50 4.64 -14.36 -14.65
CA LEU A 50 3.59 -14.61 -13.66
C LEU A 50 4.18 -14.91 -12.29
N ILE A 51 5.21 -15.76 -12.20
CA ILE A 51 5.93 -16.02 -10.94
C ILE A 51 6.53 -14.73 -10.39
N GLY A 52 7.21 -13.94 -11.23
CA GLY A 52 7.76 -12.63 -10.84
C GLY A 52 6.67 -11.68 -10.33
N GLY A 53 5.52 -11.63 -11.01
CA GLY A 53 4.36 -10.86 -10.61
C GLY A 53 3.78 -11.29 -9.26
N VAL A 54 3.69 -12.59 -9.00
CA VAL A 54 3.25 -13.14 -7.69
C VAL A 54 4.23 -12.74 -6.58
N VAL A 55 5.53 -12.85 -6.83
CA VAL A 55 6.57 -12.47 -5.85
C VAL A 55 6.51 -10.97 -5.54
N VAL A 56 6.46 -10.11 -6.56
CA VAL A 56 6.40 -8.65 -6.36
C VAL A 56 5.06 -8.23 -5.73
N GLY A 57 3.95 -8.82 -6.19
CA GLY A 57 2.61 -8.55 -5.67
C GLY A 57 2.47 -8.93 -4.20
N SER A 58 2.92 -10.13 -3.82
CA SER A 58 2.91 -10.58 -2.43
C SER A 58 3.78 -9.70 -1.53
N TYR A 59 4.99 -9.32 -1.98
CA TYR A 59 5.84 -8.38 -1.26
C TYR A 59 5.17 -7.00 -1.09
N GLY A 60 4.50 -6.50 -2.13
CA GLY A 60 3.73 -5.25 -2.08
C GLY A 60 2.62 -5.28 -1.04
N ILE A 61 1.83 -6.36 -1.01
CA ILE A 61 0.75 -6.57 -0.03
C ILE A 61 1.32 -6.62 1.39
N PHE A 62 2.38 -7.39 1.61
CA PHE A 62 3.02 -7.51 2.92
C PHE A 62 3.54 -6.16 3.43
N ARG A 63 4.24 -5.41 2.56
CA ARG A 63 4.73 -4.06 2.89
C ARG A 63 3.57 -3.12 3.23
N GLN A 64 2.50 -3.15 2.45
CA GLN A 64 1.32 -2.31 2.69
C GLN A 64 0.66 -2.62 4.04
N TYR A 65 0.54 -3.90 4.39
CA TYR A 65 0.02 -4.31 5.68
C TYR A 65 0.87 -3.77 6.85
N LYS A 66 2.19 -3.88 6.76
CA LYS A 66 3.11 -3.36 7.79
C LYS A 66 2.97 -1.84 7.93
N LEU A 67 2.89 -1.12 6.82
CA LEU A 67 2.69 0.34 6.82
C LEU A 67 1.35 0.71 7.46
N GLN A 68 0.26 0.01 7.14
CA GLN A 68 -1.04 0.25 7.79
C GLN A 68 -1.00 0.04 9.30
N LYS A 69 -0.28 -1.00 9.77
CA LYS A 69 -0.10 -1.24 11.21
C LYS A 69 0.65 -0.08 11.89
N GLN A 70 1.71 0.43 11.26
CA GLN A 70 2.46 1.58 11.75
C GLN A 70 1.60 2.85 11.77
N ILE A 71 0.82 3.09 10.73
CA ILE A 71 -0.12 4.21 10.68
C ILE A 71 -1.12 4.13 11.85
N LYS A 72 -1.63 2.93 12.15
CA LYS A 72 -2.56 2.74 13.27
C LYS A 72 -1.90 2.99 14.62
N SER A 73 -0.66 2.51 14.83
CA SER A 73 0.06 2.75 16.09
C SER A 73 0.40 4.23 16.29
N LEU A 74 0.90 4.91 15.26
CA LEU A 74 1.20 6.34 15.32
C LEU A 74 -0.06 7.17 15.60
N ASN A 75 -1.19 6.87 14.95
CA ASN A 75 -2.45 7.58 15.22
C ASN A 75 -2.96 7.36 16.66
N ALA A 76 -2.77 6.16 17.22
CA ALA A 76 -3.13 5.89 18.61
C ALA A 76 -2.25 6.70 19.59
N GLU A 77 -0.95 6.82 19.31
CA GLU A 77 -0.03 7.64 20.10
C GLU A 77 -0.37 9.13 20.02
N LEU A 78 -0.64 9.65 18.82
CA LEU A 78 -1.09 11.03 18.63
C LEU A 78 -2.40 11.32 19.38
N THR A 79 -3.32 10.37 19.40
CA THR A 79 -4.58 10.51 20.14
C THR A 79 -4.31 10.62 21.64
N LYS A 80 -3.49 9.72 22.19
CA LYS A 80 -3.12 9.75 23.62
C LYS A 80 -2.42 11.05 24.02
N LEU A 81 -1.48 11.53 23.19
CA LEU A 81 -0.78 12.79 23.45
C LEU A 81 -1.72 13.99 23.38
N ARG A 82 -2.65 14.02 22.42
CA ARG A 82 -3.68 15.06 22.33
C ARG A 82 -4.60 15.04 23.55
N ASP A 83 -5.05 13.86 23.97
CA ASP A 83 -5.93 13.73 25.13
C ASP A 83 -5.21 14.15 26.42
N ALA A 84 -3.92 13.83 26.57
CA ALA A 84 -3.10 14.30 27.68
C ALA A 84 -2.86 15.82 27.67
N GLY A 85 -2.64 16.42 26.50
CA GLY A 85 -2.54 17.88 26.34
C GLY A 85 -3.84 18.59 26.71
N ASN A 86 -4.99 18.07 26.24
CA ASN A 86 -6.31 18.61 26.59
C ASN A 86 -6.63 18.46 28.09
N ALA A 87 -6.23 17.36 28.72
CA ALA A 87 -6.38 17.17 30.16
C ALA A 87 -5.53 18.17 30.96
N MET A 88 -4.34 18.52 30.46
CA MET A 88 -3.46 19.50 31.10
C MET A 88 -3.98 20.94 30.97
N ASP A 89 -4.56 21.29 29.81
CA ASP A 89 -5.20 22.60 29.55
C ASP A 89 -6.50 22.78 30.37
N SER A 90 -7.22 21.69 30.65
CA SER A 90 -8.38 21.69 31.55
C SER A 90 -8.02 21.84 33.04
N MET A 91 -6.74 21.71 33.40
CA MET A 91 -6.24 21.83 34.77
C MET A 91 -5.57 23.19 35.05
N SER A 92 -5.28 23.99 34.02
CA SER A 92 -5.06 25.44 34.16
C SER A 92 -6.40 26.16 34.39
N VAL A 93 -6.84 26.11 35.64
CA VAL A 93 -7.79 26.98 36.37
C VAL A 93 -8.63 27.96 35.51
N PRO A 94 -9.99 27.86 35.55
CA PRO A 94 -10.87 28.92 35.09
C PRO A 94 -10.52 30.25 35.78
N ASN A 95 -10.16 31.26 35.00
CA ASN A 95 -9.83 32.61 35.48
C ASN A 95 -11.07 33.41 35.95
N ASP A 96 -12.12 32.74 36.41
CA ASP A 96 -13.41 33.34 36.79
C ASP A 96 -13.69 33.15 38.29
N VAL A 97 -12.85 33.70 39.18
CA VAL A 97 -13.25 33.86 40.59
C VAL A 97 -12.69 35.11 41.28
N LEU A 98 -12.35 36.18 40.55
CA LEU A 98 -11.96 37.44 41.21
C LEU A 98 -12.42 38.68 40.46
N SER A 99 -13.72 38.86 40.22
CA SER A 99 -14.26 40.16 39.76
C SER A 99 -15.73 40.43 40.14
N SER A 100 -16.35 39.69 41.06
CA SER A 100 -17.77 39.92 41.35
C SER A 100 -18.18 39.69 42.81
N GLU A 101 -17.45 40.21 43.79
CA GLU A 101 -18.07 40.54 45.09
C GLU A 101 -17.52 41.87 45.60
N GLY A 102 -18.37 42.90 45.50
CA GLY A 102 -18.11 44.29 45.84
C GLY A 102 -19.33 45.15 45.55
N SER A 103 -20.49 44.71 46.05
CA SER A 103 -21.73 45.45 46.30
C SER A 103 -21.50 46.97 46.49
N ALA A 104 -22.09 47.82 45.66
CA ALA A 104 -23.45 48.35 45.81
C ALA A 104 -23.61 49.38 46.94
N GLN A 105 -23.92 50.64 46.53
CA GLN A 105 -24.64 51.70 47.25
C GLN A 105 -23.97 52.23 48.54
N VAL A 106 -23.62 53.52 48.64
CA VAL A 106 -24.46 54.74 48.73
C VAL A 106 -23.57 55.95 48.42
#